data_AF-A0A1I6U4Y6-F1
#
_entry.id   AF-A0A1I6U4Y6-F1
#
_cell.length_a   1.000
_cell.length_b   1.000
_cell.length_c   1.000
_cell.angle_alpha   90.00
_cell.angle_beta   90.00
_cell.angle_gamma   90.00
#
_symmetry.space_group_name_H-M   'P 1'
#
loop_
_entity.id
_entity.type
_entity.pdbx_description
1 polymer ?
#
loop_
_entity_poly.entity_id
_entity_poly.type
_entity_poly.pdbx_seq_one_letter_code
_entity_poly.pdbx_strand_id
1 'polypeptide(L)'
;MSNLGVLLQHEWKLKAKRREKRGKIKMPRVWLYVYSGIVVALVVILATYLGWKGQTRFVQIWNFNWGMLFWAIGIAVQNIKREWSNETVGWWLALPYSRGNLISAKFIASLLRWAKTLALVYLGLFAFMTYVMLLEGDGAKIPDTLVTGVEWYVIVLSLSPFVISLGTVSALLRRSTLQPIFPLIWGVGNLIINAVAALFLLTPLTLGTKCIFILISWVITLGLLRLAVHLLERHVVI
;
A
#
# COMPACT_ATOMS: atom_id res chain seq x y z
N MET A 1 9.86 -21.00 -17.66
CA MET A 1 9.38 -19.89 -16.82
C MET A 1 7.93 -19.61 -17.17
N SER A 2 7.03 -19.43 -16.20
CA SER A 2 5.64 -19.09 -16.49
C SER A 2 5.53 -17.70 -17.11
N ASN A 3 4.56 -17.48 -18.01
CA ASN A 3 4.31 -16.18 -18.66
C ASN A 3 4.17 -15.04 -17.63
N LEU A 4 3.59 -15.34 -16.47
CA LEU A 4 3.43 -14.41 -15.36
C LEU A 4 4.77 -13.99 -14.73
N GLY A 5 5.73 -14.91 -14.60
CA GLY A 5 7.05 -14.60 -14.05
C GLY A 5 7.85 -13.61 -14.91
N VAL A 6 7.74 -13.72 -16.23
CA VAL A 6 8.39 -12.78 -17.18
C VAL A 6 7.77 -11.38 -17.05
N LEU A 7 6.44 -11.30 -16.98
CA LEU A 7 5.72 -10.05 -16.77
C LEU A 7 6.08 -9.39 -15.43
N LEU A 8 6.20 -10.18 -14.35
CA LEU A 8 6.62 -9.68 -13.05
C LEU A 8 8.04 -9.14 -13.06
N GLN A 9 8.98 -9.85 -13.70
CA GLN A 9 10.34 -9.35 -13.83
C GLN A 9 10.39 -8.04 -14.62
N HIS A 10 9.59 -7.92 -15.68
CA HIS A 10 9.47 -6.67 -16.42
C HIS A 10 8.92 -5.53 -15.54
N GLU A 11 7.84 -5.79 -14.80
CA GLU A 11 7.25 -4.83 -13.86
C GLU A 11 8.22 -4.41 -12.74
N TRP A 12 9.06 -5.33 -12.26
CA TRP A 12 10.07 -5.04 -11.24
C TRP A 12 11.26 -4.27 -11.82
N LYS A 13 11.69 -4.64 -13.03
CA LYS A 13 12.80 -4.02 -13.75
C LYS A 13 12.42 -2.73 -14.45
N LEU A 14 11.20 -2.20 -14.27
CA LEU A 14 10.79 -0.89 -14.80
C LEU A 14 11.75 0.20 -14.33
N LYS A 15 12.87 0.31 -15.07
CA LYS A 15 13.72 1.47 -15.21
C LYS A 15 12.77 2.51 -15.75
N ALA A 16 12.29 3.40 -14.89
CA ALA A 16 11.47 4.54 -15.25
C ALA A 16 12.18 5.29 -16.40
N LYS A 17 11.82 4.95 -17.65
CA LYS A 17 12.44 5.50 -18.85
C LYS A 17 11.82 6.87 -19.04
N ARG A 18 12.38 7.83 -18.30
CA ARG A 18 12.74 9.23 -18.63
C ARG A 18 11.84 10.12 -19.52
N ARG A 19 10.68 9.70 -20.05
CA ARG A 19 9.85 10.60 -20.89
C ARG A 19 9.12 11.66 -20.08
N GLU A 20 8.70 11.36 -18.85
CA GLU A 20 8.02 12.33 -17.97
C GLU A 20 8.95 13.43 -17.39
N LYS A 21 10.24 13.46 -17.75
CA LYS A 21 11.21 14.46 -17.27
C LYS A 21 11.37 15.68 -18.20
N ARG A 22 10.60 15.80 -19.29
CA ARG A 22 10.50 17.04 -20.06
C ARG A 22 9.46 17.95 -19.39
N GLY A 23 9.89 18.83 -18.48
CA GLY A 23 9.06 19.96 -18.01
C GLY A 23 8.89 20.12 -16.50
N LYS A 24 9.21 19.13 -15.66
CA LYS A 24 9.18 19.30 -14.19
C LYS A 24 10.51 19.89 -13.70
N ILE A 25 10.47 21.07 -13.06
CA ILE A 25 11.60 21.65 -12.33
C ILE A 25 12.09 20.60 -11.35
N LYS A 26 13.26 20.00 -11.61
CA LYS A 26 13.82 19.00 -10.71
C LYS A 26 14.34 19.75 -9.50
N MET A 27 13.72 19.51 -8.35
CA MET A 27 14.27 19.98 -7.09
C MET A 27 15.73 19.46 -6.98
N PRO A 28 16.71 20.33 -6.73
CA PRO A 28 18.10 19.90 -6.58
C PRO A 28 18.20 18.85 -5.49
N ARG A 29 19.04 17.82 -5.69
CA ARG A 29 19.23 16.74 -4.70
C ARG A 29 19.62 17.28 -3.32
N VAL A 30 20.35 18.40 -3.30
CA VAL A 30 20.73 19.12 -2.08
C VAL A 30 19.51 19.47 -1.23
N TRP A 31 18.48 20.09 -1.81
CA TRP A 31 17.25 20.42 -1.09
C TRP A 31 16.53 19.19 -0.57
N LEU A 32 16.55 18.08 -1.31
CA LEU A 32 15.99 16.82 -0.84
C LEU A 32 16.72 16.33 0.42
N TYR A 33 18.06 16.37 0.46
CA TYR A 33 18.82 16.04 1.65
C TYR A 33 18.57 17.01 2.81
N VAL A 34 18.45 18.32 2.53
CA VAL A 34 18.13 19.33 3.55
C VAL A 34 16.78 19.04 4.19
N TYR A 35 15.71 18.84 3.39
CA TYR A 35 14.39 18.52 3.92
C TYR A 35 14.38 17.19 4.66
N SER A 36 15.05 16.16 4.12
CA SER A 36 15.20 14.88 4.83
C SER A 36 15.91 15.04 6.17
N GLY A 37 16.98 15.86 6.22
CA GLY A 37 17.70 16.17 7.46
C GLY A 37 16.82 16.88 8.49
N ILE A 38 16.04 17.88 8.06
CA ILE A 38 15.09 18.60 8.92
C ILE A 38 14.04 17.64 9.49
N VAL A 39 13.46 16.78 8.66
CA VAL A 39 12.47 15.79 9.11
C VAL A 39 13.09 14.81 10.12
N VAL A 40 14.28 14.30 9.86
CA VAL A 40 14.98 13.40 10.79
C VAL A 40 15.28 14.13 12.11
N ALA A 41 15.76 15.36 12.07
CA ALA A 41 16.03 16.15 13.27
C ALA A 41 14.75 16.38 14.10
N LEU A 42 13.63 16.74 13.45
CA LEU A 42 12.33 16.89 14.12
C LEU A 42 11.87 15.59 14.77
N VAL A 43 12.02 14.45 14.09
CA VAL A 43 11.67 13.12 14.63
C VAL A 43 12.51 12.79 15.86
N VAL A 44 13.82 13.07 15.84
CA VAL A 44 14.70 12.85 17.00
C VAL A 44 14.33 13.76 18.16
N ILE A 45 14.12 15.06 17.92
CA ILE A 45 13.70 16.01 18.98
C ILE A 45 12.39 15.56 19.61
N LEU A 46 11.40 15.17 18.79
CA LEU A 46 10.11 14.68 19.27
C LEU A 46 10.27 13.38 20.06
N ALA A 47 11.09 12.44 19.58
CA ALA A 47 11.40 11.19 20.27
C ALA A 47 12.01 11.44 21.65
N THR A 48 13.01 12.33 21.73
CA THR A 48 13.67 12.67 23.00
C THR A 48 12.70 13.33 23.97
N TYR A 49 11.86 14.27 23.50
CA TYR A 49 10.85 14.91 24.33
C TYR A 49 9.82 13.92 24.86
N LEU A 50 9.33 13.03 24.00
CA LEU A 50 8.36 11.99 24.38
C LEU A 50 8.96 10.99 25.37
N GLY A 51 10.19 10.52 25.12
CA GLY A 51 10.88 9.59 26.00
C GLY A 51 11.19 10.20 27.37
N TRP A 52 11.49 11.50 27.46
CA TRP A 52 11.68 12.14 28.76
C TRP A 52 10.36 12.27 29.56
N LYS A 53 9.23 12.48 28.88
CA LYS A 53 7.93 12.55 29.57
C LYS A 53 7.42 11.20 30.07
N GLY A 54 7.92 10.07 29.57
CA GLY A 54 7.62 8.73 30.10
C GLY A 54 6.15 8.31 30.02
N GLN A 55 5.38 8.88 29.08
CA GLN A 55 3.93 8.65 28.94
C GLN A 55 3.55 8.03 27.60
N THR A 56 4.50 7.42 26.88
CA THR A 56 4.23 6.96 25.52
C THR A 56 3.42 5.65 25.49
N ARG A 57 2.23 5.72 24.89
CA ARG A 57 1.40 4.54 24.62
C ARG A 57 1.75 3.95 23.26
N PHE A 58 2.84 3.21 23.17
CA PHE A 58 3.33 2.62 21.91
C PHE A 58 2.28 1.79 21.16
N VAL A 59 1.35 1.16 21.88
CA VAL A 59 0.25 0.39 21.29
C VAL A 59 -0.57 1.23 20.30
N GLN A 60 -0.79 2.51 20.59
CA GLN A 60 -1.60 3.41 19.76
C GLN A 60 -0.87 3.83 18.47
N ILE A 61 0.47 3.79 18.46
CA ILE A 61 1.25 4.13 17.25
C ILE A 61 0.94 3.12 16.14
N TRP A 62 0.67 1.86 16.48
CA TRP A 62 0.27 0.84 15.51
C TRP A 62 -1.07 1.13 14.82
N ASN A 63 -1.91 2.00 15.37
CA ASN A 63 -3.16 2.42 14.72
C ASN A 63 -2.89 3.18 13.40
N PHE A 64 -1.70 3.80 13.27
CA PHE A 64 -1.25 4.40 12.01
C PHE A 64 -1.26 3.40 10.84
N ASN A 65 -1.10 2.10 11.11
CA ASN A 65 -1.12 1.05 10.10
C ASN A 65 -2.47 0.97 9.33
N TRP A 66 -3.57 1.46 9.91
CA TRP A 66 -4.85 1.56 9.18
C TRP A 66 -4.82 2.66 8.12
N GLY A 67 -4.20 3.81 8.43
CA GLY A 67 -3.98 4.88 7.45
C GLY A 67 -3.12 4.42 6.27
N MET A 68 -2.19 3.51 6.52
CA MET A 68 -1.33 2.92 5.50
C MET A 68 -2.10 2.11 4.44
N LEU A 69 -3.27 1.53 4.76
CA LEU A 69 -4.08 0.84 3.73
C LEU A 69 -4.47 1.79 2.59
N PHE A 70 -4.76 3.07 2.88
CA PHE A 70 -5.03 4.06 1.83
C PHE A 70 -3.82 4.30 0.92
N TRP A 71 -2.61 4.21 1.46
CA TRP A 71 -1.39 4.25 0.66
C TRP A 71 -1.32 3.05 -0.30
N ALA A 72 -1.69 1.86 0.15
CA ALA A 72 -1.74 0.66 -0.69
C ALA A 72 -2.64 0.86 -1.93
N ILE A 73 -3.79 1.52 -1.77
CA ILE A 73 -4.64 1.94 -2.90
C ILE A 73 -3.85 2.84 -3.85
N GLY A 74 -3.18 3.86 -3.30
CA GLY A 74 -2.40 4.83 -4.07
C GLY A 74 -1.31 4.16 -4.92
N ILE A 75 -0.63 3.14 -4.39
CA ILE A 75 0.37 2.36 -5.14
C ILE A 75 -0.27 1.65 -6.33
N ALA A 76 -1.41 0.97 -6.12
CA ALA A 76 -2.11 0.29 -7.20
C ALA A 76 -2.57 1.28 -8.29
N VAL A 77 -3.17 2.40 -7.89
CA VAL A 77 -3.62 3.45 -8.80
C VAL A 77 -2.46 4.04 -9.59
N GLN A 78 -1.34 4.33 -8.91
CA GLN A 78 -0.17 4.91 -9.55
C GLN A 78 0.46 3.95 -10.56
N ASN A 79 0.46 2.64 -10.28
CA ASN A 79 1.01 1.63 -11.20
C ASN A 79 0.23 1.59 -12.52
N ILE A 80 -1.09 1.70 -12.47
CA ILE A 80 -1.94 1.79 -13.66
C ILE A 80 -1.77 3.15 -14.31
N LYS A 81 -1.92 4.25 -13.56
CA LYS A 81 -1.80 5.62 -14.09
C LYS A 81 -0.50 5.86 -14.86
N ARG A 82 0.61 5.26 -14.42
CA ARG A 82 1.91 5.35 -15.08
C ARG A 82 1.90 4.81 -16.50
N GLU A 83 1.13 3.76 -16.80
CA GLU A 83 1.05 3.23 -18.16
C GLU A 83 0.39 4.24 -19.10
N TRP A 84 -0.70 4.86 -18.66
CA TRP A 84 -1.40 5.89 -19.43
C TRP A 84 -0.52 7.14 -19.59
N SER A 85 0.13 7.61 -18.51
CA SER A 85 0.97 8.81 -18.60
C SER A 85 2.23 8.60 -19.45
N ASN A 86 2.68 7.36 -19.62
CA ASN A 86 3.86 7.04 -20.43
C ASN A 86 3.50 6.62 -21.86
N GLU A 87 2.22 6.66 -22.24
CA GLU A 87 1.72 6.19 -23.55
C GLU A 87 2.07 4.72 -23.83
N THR A 88 2.31 3.93 -22.78
CA THR A 88 2.69 2.51 -22.88
C THR A 88 1.49 1.56 -22.84
N VAL A 89 0.27 2.11 -22.70
CA VAL A 89 -0.99 1.34 -22.69
C VAL A 89 -1.18 0.57 -23.99
N GLY A 90 -0.97 1.22 -25.15
CA GLY A 90 -1.14 0.57 -26.45
C GLY A 90 -0.21 -0.63 -26.62
N TRP A 91 1.06 -0.48 -26.25
CA TRP A 91 2.03 -1.58 -26.26
C TRP A 91 1.66 -2.68 -25.26
N TRP A 92 1.29 -2.30 -24.04
CA TRP A 92 0.87 -3.24 -23.00
C TRP A 92 -0.36 -4.06 -23.42
N LEU A 93 -1.32 -3.42 -24.11
CA LEU A 93 -2.52 -4.08 -24.62
C LEU A 93 -2.26 -4.87 -25.92
N ALA A 94 -1.20 -4.59 -26.66
CA ALA A 94 -0.81 -5.33 -27.85
C ALA A 94 -0.06 -6.64 -27.53
N LEU A 95 0.38 -6.85 -26.29
CA LEU A 95 1.06 -8.09 -25.91
C LEU A 95 0.15 -9.32 -26.10
N PRO A 96 0.68 -10.47 -26.54
CA PRO A 96 -0.07 -11.71 -26.79
C PRO A 96 -0.40 -12.45 -25.47
N TYR A 97 -0.79 -11.71 -24.43
CA TYR A 97 -1.17 -12.25 -23.13
C TYR A 97 -2.64 -11.92 -22.84
N SER A 98 -3.31 -12.82 -22.14
CA SER A 98 -4.68 -12.56 -21.67
C SER A 98 -4.71 -11.34 -20.73
N ARG A 99 -5.80 -10.59 -20.79
CA ARG A 99 -6.03 -9.43 -19.91
C ARG A 99 -5.94 -9.80 -18.43
N GLY A 100 -6.40 -11.00 -18.08
CA GLY A 100 -6.25 -11.60 -16.75
C GLY A 100 -4.79 -11.71 -16.29
N ASN A 101 -3.88 -12.16 -17.16
CA ASN A 101 -2.47 -12.27 -16.82
C ASN A 101 -1.81 -10.88 -16.65
N LEU A 102 -2.19 -9.92 -17.50
CA LEU A 102 -1.68 -8.55 -17.42
C LEU A 102 -2.11 -7.86 -16.12
N ILE A 103 -3.39 -7.94 -15.76
CA ILE A 103 -3.90 -7.38 -14.50
C ILE A 103 -3.31 -8.09 -13.28
N SER A 104 -3.24 -9.42 -13.31
CA SER A 104 -2.66 -10.21 -12.22
C SER A 104 -1.17 -9.86 -11.99
N ALA A 105 -0.41 -9.67 -13.06
CA ALA A 105 0.99 -9.24 -12.95
C ALA A 105 1.11 -7.87 -12.28
N LYS A 106 0.28 -6.89 -12.66
CA LYS A 106 0.27 -5.55 -12.02
C LYS A 106 -0.19 -5.60 -10.57
N PHE A 107 -1.18 -6.43 -10.27
CA PHE A 107 -1.67 -6.67 -8.91
C PHE A 107 -0.56 -7.23 -8.02
N ILE A 108 0.09 -8.33 -8.44
CA ILE A 108 1.18 -8.95 -7.68
C ILE A 108 2.38 -8.00 -7.55
N ALA A 109 2.74 -7.28 -8.61
CA ALA A 109 3.79 -6.27 -8.53
C ALA A 109 3.45 -5.16 -7.52
N SER A 110 2.19 -4.74 -7.45
CA SER A 110 1.71 -3.76 -6.45
C SER A 110 1.79 -4.34 -5.04
N LEU A 111 1.41 -5.60 -4.85
CA LEU A 111 1.48 -6.30 -3.57
C LEU A 111 2.93 -6.45 -3.07
N LEU A 112 3.86 -6.81 -3.95
CA LEU A 112 5.28 -6.91 -3.59
C LEU A 112 5.90 -5.56 -3.26
N ARG A 113 5.55 -4.51 -4.03
CA ARG A 113 5.95 -3.13 -3.71
C ARG A 113 5.38 -2.69 -2.37
N TRP A 114 4.14 -3.06 -2.07
CA TRP A 114 3.49 -2.76 -0.81
C TRP A 114 4.15 -3.48 0.37
N ALA A 115 4.40 -4.79 0.25
CA ALA A 115 5.11 -5.57 1.26
C ALA A 115 6.50 -4.98 1.56
N LYS A 116 7.23 -4.55 0.52
CA LYS A 116 8.50 -3.83 0.70
C LYS A 116 8.33 -2.51 1.45
N THR A 117 7.33 -1.70 1.08
CA THR A 117 7.05 -0.43 1.76
C THR A 117 6.72 -0.67 3.23
N LEU A 118 5.85 -1.64 3.53
CA LEU A 118 5.52 -2.04 4.89
C LEU A 118 6.76 -2.46 5.68
N ALA A 119 7.61 -3.33 5.11
CA ALA A 119 8.85 -3.75 5.78
C ALA A 119 9.76 -2.55 6.13
N LEU A 120 9.89 -1.58 5.22
CA LEU A 120 10.69 -0.37 5.47
C LEU A 120 10.08 0.52 6.56
N VAL A 121 8.75 0.73 6.55
CA VAL A 121 8.08 1.53 7.57
C VAL A 121 8.16 0.83 8.93
N TYR A 122 8.00 -0.50 8.97
CA TYR A 122 8.16 -1.29 10.18
C TYR A 122 9.56 -1.12 10.79
N LEU A 123 10.62 -1.24 9.99
CA LEU A 123 12.00 -1.05 10.46
C LEU A 123 12.24 0.37 10.98
N GLY A 124 11.67 1.39 10.31
CA GLY A 124 11.76 2.78 10.75
C GLY A 124 11.03 3.03 12.08
N LEU A 125 9.79 2.55 12.21
CA LEU A 125 9.02 2.64 13.46
C LEU A 125 9.67 1.85 14.58
N PHE A 126 10.21 0.66 14.28
CA PHE A 126 10.92 -0.15 15.26
C PHE A 126 12.14 0.60 15.81
N ALA A 127 13.03 1.09 14.94
CA ALA A 127 14.19 1.86 15.36
C ALA A 127 13.80 3.08 16.22
N PHE A 128 12.73 3.78 15.83
CA PHE A 128 12.18 4.90 16.59
C PHE A 128 11.66 4.47 17.98
N MET A 129 10.83 3.44 18.06
CA MET A 129 10.27 2.95 19.32
C MET A 129 11.35 2.44 20.26
N THR A 130 12.30 1.65 19.75
CA THR A 130 13.44 1.16 20.54
C THR A 130 14.23 2.32 21.13
N TYR A 131 14.52 3.37 20.36
CA TYR A 131 15.21 4.54 20.86
C TYR A 131 14.44 5.22 22.00
N VAL A 132 13.13 5.44 21.85
CA VAL A 132 12.30 6.07 22.89
C VAL A 132 12.21 5.19 24.14
N MET A 133 11.98 3.88 24.00
CA MET A 133 11.88 2.95 25.13
C MET A 133 13.19 2.83 25.91
N LEU A 134 14.33 2.89 25.23
CA LEU A 134 15.64 2.91 25.90
C LEU A 134 15.84 4.20 26.71
N LEU A 135 15.36 5.34 26.22
CA LEU A 135 15.40 6.61 26.97
C LEU A 135 14.47 6.59 28.19
N GLU A 136 13.32 5.93 28.09
CA GLU A 136 12.37 5.76 29.20
C GLU A 136 12.86 4.74 30.25
N GLY A 137 13.93 3.99 29.97
CA GLY A 137 14.41 2.90 30.83
C GLY A 137 13.58 1.63 30.71
N ASP A 138 12.66 1.55 29.75
CA ASP A 138 11.67 0.49 29.56
C ASP A 138 12.13 -0.60 28.57
N GLY A 139 13.45 -0.77 28.41
CA GLY A 139 14.04 -1.66 27.40
C GLY A 139 13.59 -3.12 27.46
N ALA A 140 13.14 -3.60 28.62
CA ALA A 140 12.61 -4.96 28.78
C ALA A 140 11.34 -5.22 27.94
N LYS A 141 10.56 -4.19 27.59
CA LYS A 141 9.31 -4.29 26.83
C LYS A 141 9.50 -4.23 25.30
N ILE A 142 10.73 -4.06 24.83
CA ILE A 142 11.05 -3.98 23.39
C ILE A 142 10.61 -5.25 22.64
N PRO A 143 10.88 -6.49 23.13
CA PRO A 143 10.45 -7.71 22.45
C PRO A 143 8.93 -7.84 22.31
N ASP A 144 8.17 -7.50 23.35
CA ASP A 144 6.70 -7.57 23.32
C ASP A 144 6.10 -6.56 22.33
N THR A 145 6.70 -5.37 22.28
CA THR A 145 6.31 -4.31 21.33
C THR A 145 6.62 -4.72 19.89
N LEU A 146 7.74 -5.41 19.67
CA LEU A 146 8.13 -5.98 18.38
C LEU A 146 7.10 -7.00 17.89
N VAL A 147 6.74 -7.97 18.73
CA VAL A 147 5.77 -9.03 18.39
C VAL A 147 4.42 -8.40 18.06
N THR A 148 3.95 -7.48 18.90
CA THR A 148 2.71 -6.73 18.67
C THR A 148 2.74 -6.00 17.32
N GLY A 149 3.86 -5.36 17.00
CA GLY A 149 4.06 -4.71 15.71
C GLY A 149 3.99 -5.68 14.53
N VAL A 150 4.65 -6.84 14.62
CA VAL A 150 4.60 -7.87 13.56
C VAL A 150 3.17 -8.34 13.34
N GLU A 151 2.42 -8.63 14.41
CA GLU A 151 1.02 -9.06 14.30
C GLU A 151 0.17 -8.06 13.52
N TRP A 152 0.28 -6.77 13.83
CA TRP A 152 -0.43 -5.72 13.11
C TRP A 152 -0.02 -5.65 11.63
N TYR A 153 1.27 -5.76 11.34
CA TYR A 153 1.77 -5.73 9.97
C TYR A 153 1.33 -6.95 9.15
N VAL A 154 1.28 -8.14 9.77
CA VAL A 154 0.74 -9.35 9.15
C VAL A 154 -0.74 -9.19 8.82
N ILE A 155 -1.53 -8.62 9.73
CA ILE A 155 -2.95 -8.32 9.49
C ILE A 155 -3.10 -7.35 8.32
N VAL A 156 -2.37 -6.23 8.33
CA VAL A 156 -2.45 -5.22 7.26
C VAL A 156 -1.98 -5.77 5.92
N LEU A 157 -0.91 -6.55 5.91
CA LEU A 157 -0.44 -7.22 4.69
C LEU A 157 -1.48 -8.21 4.18
N SER A 158 -2.16 -8.95 5.07
CA SER A 158 -3.18 -9.93 4.71
C SER A 158 -4.47 -9.30 4.18
N LEU A 159 -4.82 -8.09 4.64
CA LEU A 159 -5.96 -7.31 4.14
C LEU A 159 -5.63 -6.47 2.89
N SER A 160 -4.34 -6.21 2.62
CA SER A 160 -3.91 -5.39 1.49
C SER A 160 -4.34 -5.88 0.10
N PRO A 161 -4.51 -7.19 -0.20
CA PRO A 161 -5.05 -7.67 -1.47
C PRO A 161 -6.38 -7.01 -1.85
N PHE A 162 -7.29 -6.88 -0.88
CA PHE A 162 -8.58 -6.23 -1.09
C PHE A 162 -8.41 -4.76 -1.48
N VAL A 163 -7.56 -4.06 -0.74
CA VAL A 163 -7.35 -2.63 -0.90
C VAL A 163 -6.59 -2.30 -2.20
N ILE A 164 -5.62 -3.13 -2.58
CA ILE A 164 -4.88 -3.02 -3.85
C ILE A 164 -5.78 -3.34 -5.04
N SER A 165 -6.63 -4.36 -4.96
CA SER A 165 -7.59 -4.68 -6.03
C SER A 165 -8.65 -3.59 -6.18
N LEU A 166 -9.13 -3.00 -5.09
CA LEU A 166 -9.98 -1.80 -5.12
C LEU A 166 -9.30 -0.63 -5.83
N GLY A 167 -8.03 -0.36 -5.53
CA GLY A 167 -7.23 0.67 -6.21
C GLY A 167 -7.02 0.37 -7.70
N THR A 168 -6.84 -0.90 -8.05
CA THR A 168 -6.72 -1.37 -9.44
C THR A 168 -8.01 -1.09 -10.22
N VAL A 169 -9.16 -1.52 -9.70
CA VAL A 169 -10.49 -1.27 -10.28
C VAL A 169 -10.75 0.23 -10.40
N SER A 170 -10.48 0.98 -9.34
CA SER A 170 -10.65 2.44 -9.28
C SER A 170 -9.89 3.17 -10.40
N ALA A 171 -8.65 2.75 -10.67
CA ALA A 171 -7.85 3.35 -11.73
C ALA A 171 -8.37 3.02 -13.14
N LEU A 172 -8.87 1.81 -13.35
CA LEU A 172 -9.47 1.40 -14.62
C LEU A 172 -10.82 2.08 -14.87
N LEU A 173 -11.67 2.20 -13.85
CA LEU A 173 -12.96 2.90 -13.96
C LEU A 173 -12.81 4.35 -14.40
N ARG A 174 -11.79 5.04 -13.87
CA ARG A 174 -11.48 6.42 -14.27
C ARG A 174 -11.05 6.55 -15.74
N ARG A 175 -10.77 5.44 -16.42
CA ARG A 175 -10.37 5.35 -17.84
C ARG A 175 -11.38 4.56 -18.67
N SER A 176 -12.55 4.28 -18.13
CA SER A 176 -13.59 3.52 -18.82
C SER A 176 -14.82 4.36 -19.06
N THR A 177 -15.70 3.88 -19.94
CA THR A 177 -17.02 4.48 -20.16
C THR A 177 -17.92 4.44 -18.92
N LEU A 178 -17.56 3.64 -17.90
CA LEU A 178 -18.24 3.52 -16.61
C LEU A 178 -17.67 4.47 -15.54
N GLN A 179 -16.92 5.49 -15.93
CA GLN A 179 -16.40 6.52 -15.02
C GLN A 179 -17.44 7.09 -14.03
N PRO A 180 -18.72 7.31 -14.37
CA PRO A 180 -19.72 7.82 -13.42
C PRO A 180 -19.94 6.92 -12.19
N ILE A 181 -19.61 5.63 -12.25
CA ILE A 181 -19.74 4.67 -11.14
C ILE A 181 -18.58 4.82 -10.13
N PHE A 182 -17.48 5.48 -10.51
CA PHE A 182 -16.28 5.61 -9.68
C PHE A 182 -16.56 6.11 -8.24
N PRO A 183 -17.34 7.20 -8.01
CA PRO A 183 -17.62 7.68 -6.66
C PRO A 183 -18.32 6.64 -5.78
N LEU A 184 -19.19 5.81 -6.35
CA LEU A 184 -19.92 4.78 -5.62
C LEU A 184 -18.99 3.65 -5.18
N ILE A 185 -18.14 3.15 -6.09
CA ILE A 185 -17.14 2.12 -5.75
C ILE A 185 -16.14 2.65 -4.72
N TRP A 186 -15.74 3.92 -4.85
CA TRP A 186 -14.88 4.57 -3.87
C TRP A 186 -15.56 4.68 -2.51
N GLY A 187 -16.79 5.19 -2.45
CA GLY A 187 -17.54 5.36 -1.21
C GLY A 187 -17.77 4.04 -0.48
N VAL A 188 -18.27 3.02 -1.18
CA VAL A 188 -18.49 1.68 -0.62
C VAL A 188 -17.17 1.07 -0.15
N GLY A 189 -16.10 1.17 -0.94
CA GLY A 189 -14.78 0.67 -0.55
C GLY A 189 -14.24 1.35 0.71
N ASN A 190 -14.39 2.67 0.83
CA ASN A 190 -14.00 3.42 2.03
C ASN A 190 -14.82 3.02 3.25
N LEU A 191 -16.14 2.85 3.11
CA LEU A 191 -17.00 2.39 4.20
C LEU A 191 -16.56 1.01 4.70
N ILE A 192 -16.26 0.08 3.80
CA ILE A 192 -15.78 -1.27 4.15
C ILE A 192 -14.44 -1.18 4.89
N ILE A 193 -13.47 -0.41 4.38
CA ILE A 193 -12.14 -0.27 5.01
C ILE A 193 -12.28 0.30 6.43
N ASN A 194 -13.07 1.37 6.60
CA ASN A 194 -13.26 1.99 7.91
C ASN A 194 -14.06 1.10 8.87
N ALA A 195 -15.07 0.36 8.39
CA ALA A 195 -15.81 -0.60 9.21
C ALA A 195 -14.91 -1.73 9.71
N VAL A 196 -14.08 -2.30 8.82
CA VAL A 196 -13.09 -3.33 9.20
C VAL A 196 -12.08 -2.74 10.18
N ALA A 197 -11.56 -1.53 9.94
CA ALA A 197 -10.65 -0.85 10.86
C ALA A 197 -11.28 -0.67 12.25
N ALA A 198 -12.51 -0.18 12.32
CA ALA A 198 -13.23 0.02 13.56
C ALA A 198 -13.43 -1.30 14.31
N LEU A 199 -13.81 -2.38 13.62
CA LEU A 199 -13.94 -3.70 14.23
C LEU A 199 -12.63 -4.16 14.86
N PHE A 200 -11.50 -4.09 14.13
CA PHE A 200 -10.20 -4.51 14.65
C PHE A 200 -9.65 -3.62 15.77
N LEU A 201 -10.01 -2.34 15.80
CA LEU A 201 -9.55 -1.39 16.81
C LEU A 201 -10.40 -1.40 18.08
N LEU A 202 -11.71 -1.63 17.95
CA LEU A 202 -12.67 -1.51 19.05
C LEU A 202 -13.05 -2.85 19.66
N THR A 203 -12.87 -3.96 18.93
CA THR A 203 -13.27 -5.29 19.41
C THR A 203 -12.07 -6.23 19.52
N PRO A 204 -11.92 -6.95 20.65
CA PRO A 204 -10.89 -7.97 20.80
C PRO A 204 -11.26 -9.21 19.98
N LEU A 205 -10.92 -9.20 18.69
CA LEU A 205 -11.21 -10.31 17.78
C LEU A 205 -10.33 -11.52 18.12
N THR A 206 -10.95 -12.69 18.21
CA THR A 206 -10.22 -13.95 18.30
C THR A 206 -9.44 -14.23 17.01
N LEU A 207 -8.40 -15.06 17.09
CA LEU A 207 -7.62 -15.44 15.92
C LEU A 207 -8.49 -16.04 14.80
N GLY A 208 -9.47 -16.88 15.16
CA GLY A 208 -10.42 -17.47 14.21
C GLY A 208 -11.21 -16.41 13.45
N THR A 209 -11.73 -15.39 14.14
CA THR A 209 -12.46 -14.29 13.51
C THR A 209 -11.56 -13.46 12.59
N LYS A 210 -10.31 -13.19 13.00
CA LYS A 210 -9.31 -12.50 12.14
C LYS A 210 -9.07 -13.29 10.85
N CYS A 211 -8.91 -14.61 10.94
CA CYS A 211 -8.72 -15.49 9.78
C CYS A 211 -9.93 -15.45 8.83
N ILE A 212 -11.16 -15.45 9.37
CA ILE A 212 -12.38 -15.34 8.55
C ILE A 212 -12.40 -14.01 7.78
N PHE A 213 -12.09 -12.89 8.43
CA PHE A 213 -12.00 -11.59 7.75
C PHE A 213 -10.94 -11.60 6.64
N ILE A 214 -9.78 -12.20 6.90
CA ILE A 214 -8.73 -12.36 5.88
C ILE A 214 -9.28 -13.18 4.71
N LEU A 215 -9.87 -14.36 4.95
CA LEU A 215 -10.43 -15.20 3.89
C LEU A 215 -11.48 -14.46 3.05
N ILE A 216 -12.42 -13.77 3.70
CA ILE A 216 -13.45 -12.95 3.03
C ILE A 216 -12.77 -11.88 2.16
N SER A 217 -11.75 -11.19 2.67
CA SER A 217 -11.03 -10.17 1.91
C SER A 217 -10.36 -10.73 0.64
N TRP A 218 -9.85 -11.96 0.69
CA TRP A 218 -9.26 -12.65 -0.46
C TRP A 218 -10.32 -13.07 -1.48
N VAL A 219 -11.49 -13.55 -1.03
CA VAL A 219 -12.62 -13.87 -1.93
C VAL A 219 -13.09 -12.60 -2.66
N ILE A 220 -13.26 -11.50 -1.94
CA ILE A 220 -13.64 -10.21 -2.53
C ILE A 220 -12.55 -9.72 -3.50
N THR A 221 -11.28 -9.88 -3.16
CA THR A 221 -10.14 -9.54 -4.04
C THR A 221 -10.26 -10.26 -5.39
N LEU A 222 -10.57 -11.56 -5.40
CA LEU A 222 -10.74 -12.32 -6.65
C LEU A 222 -11.90 -11.77 -7.49
N GLY A 223 -13.01 -11.40 -6.84
CA GLY A 223 -14.14 -10.73 -7.51
C GLY A 223 -13.75 -9.38 -8.13
N LEU A 224 -13.02 -8.55 -7.38
CA LEU A 224 -12.53 -7.25 -7.87
C LEU A 224 -11.52 -7.40 -9.01
N LEU A 225 -10.65 -8.40 -8.97
CA LEU A 225 -9.72 -8.68 -10.06
C LEU A 225 -10.46 -9.14 -11.33
N ARG A 226 -11.48 -9.99 -11.20
CA ARG A 226 -12.34 -10.36 -12.35
C ARG A 226 -13.05 -9.14 -12.93
N LEU A 227 -13.56 -8.25 -12.07
CA LEU A 227 -14.16 -6.99 -12.49
C LEU A 227 -13.14 -6.10 -13.22
N ALA A 228 -11.91 -5.99 -12.71
CA ALA A 228 -10.84 -5.23 -13.36
C ALA A 228 -10.52 -5.77 -14.76
N VAL A 229 -10.46 -7.09 -14.92
CA VAL A 229 -10.28 -7.74 -16.23
C VAL A 229 -11.43 -7.43 -17.17
N HIS A 230 -12.67 -7.54 -16.69
CA HIS A 230 -13.86 -7.24 -17.48
C HIS A 230 -13.91 -5.78 -17.94
N LEU A 231 -13.57 -4.84 -17.05
CA LEU A 231 -13.46 -3.41 -17.38
C LEU A 231 -12.42 -3.19 -18.47
N LEU A 232 -11.26 -3.83 -18.35
CA LEU A 232 -10.16 -3.71 -19.32
C LEU A 232 -10.54 -4.26 -20.70
N GLU A 233 -11.35 -5.32 -20.76
CA GLU A 233 -11.77 -5.95 -22.01
C GLU A 233 -12.87 -5.17 -22.73
N ARG A 234 -13.85 -4.62 -22.00
CA ARG A 234 -15.09 -4.11 -22.61
C ARG A 234 -15.28 -2.60 -22.56
N HIS A 235 -14.65 -1.91 -21.63
CA HIS A 235 -15.05 -0.54 -21.29
C HIS A 235 -13.91 0.47 -21.29
N VAL A 236 -12.65 0.04 -21.27
CA VAL A 236 -11.50 0.95 -21.28
C VAL A 236 -11.40 1.64 -22.63
N VAL A 237 -11.33 2.98 -22.58
CA VAL A 237 -11.10 3.83 -23.75
C VAL A 237 -9.59 4.08 -23.85
N ILE A 238 -9.01 3.75 -25.01
CA ILE A 238 -7.58 3.95 -25.32
C ILE A 238 -7.36 5.37 -25.83
#